data_AF-A0A261CX63-F1
#
_entry.id   AF-A0A261CX63-F1
#
_cell.length_a   1.000
_cell.length_b   1.000
_cell.length_c   1.000
_cell.angle_alpha   90.00
_cell.angle_beta   90.00
_cell.angle_gamma   90.00
#
_symmetry.space_group_name_H-M   'P 1'
#
loop_
_entity.id
_entity.type
_entity.pdbx_description
1 polymer ?
#
loop_
_entity_poly.entity_id
_entity_poly.type
_entity_poly.pdbx_seq_one_letter_code
_entity_poly.pdbx_strand_id
1 'polypeptide(L)'
;MAETLQAPENRVPPLTRPSSALRIDQDPRVHLRHLDSLFEQWSSTGAVPTGVREQVARSWQRQPATYHGADYCPADEVAHRRAADPLLNHASAALRERLLTSCTDTATELVLCDSDGVVLWVAGPPNVRKRSENLGFVEGASWTEKAVGTNALGTAMADRAPVQIFGSEHSHPSHHSWVCTGAPIIDPRDESVLGAITLSGGLRTAHPHTLSLVCSTLDAVNAELRTIHQDGLRSRSDAASGLLGPAGADSLVVDGNGWVIATRGIAVSDRLFVPGGLATGTVWIPSLGHFDANQVGDLWQLRRATRSATSLILQAEPPCAVVSFDDREQATHPLTRRQFDLLRIVAAHPTGLSARELSTELYGGGDHTVTVRAEVSRIRRSLGPLLAPRPYRLTVPSICR
;
A
#
# COMPACT_ATOMS: atom_id res chain seq x y z
N MET A 1 27.23 21.88 -4.03
CA MET A 1 25.79 21.87 -3.73
C MET A 1 25.16 20.85 -4.64
N ALA A 2 25.00 19.63 -4.15
CA ALA A 2 24.45 18.51 -4.89
C ALA A 2 23.29 17.97 -4.06
N GLU A 3 22.12 17.87 -4.69
CA GLU A 3 20.85 17.45 -4.11
C GLU A 3 20.93 16.01 -3.60
N THR A 4 20.48 15.84 -2.37
CA THR A 4 20.33 14.56 -1.67
C THR A 4 19.19 13.77 -2.32
N LEU A 5 19.51 12.78 -3.14
CA LEU A 5 18.54 11.78 -3.59
C LEU A 5 18.17 10.88 -2.40
N GLN A 6 16.98 11.10 -1.84
CA GLN A 6 16.36 10.27 -0.81
C GLN A 6 16.13 8.84 -1.32
N ALA A 7 16.55 7.87 -0.51
CA ALA A 7 16.29 6.44 -0.68
C ALA A 7 14.78 6.13 -0.61
N PRO A 8 14.29 5.01 -1.17
CA PRO A 8 12.89 4.65 -1.06
C PRO A 8 12.58 4.16 0.37
N GLU A 9 12.15 5.09 1.24
CA GLU A 9 11.30 4.76 2.38
C GLU A 9 9.93 4.34 1.84
N ASN A 10 9.68 3.05 1.66
CA ASN A 10 8.31 2.53 1.63
C ASN A 10 8.29 1.02 1.83
N ARG A 11 8.46 0.58 3.08
CA ARG A 11 7.74 -0.60 3.56
C ARG A 11 6.66 -0.12 4.50
N VAL A 12 5.44 -0.06 3.99
CA VAL A 12 4.23 0.02 4.81
C VAL A 12 4.33 -1.11 5.85
N PRO A 13 4.27 -0.82 7.16
CA PRO A 13 4.28 -1.84 8.20
C PRO A 13 3.18 -2.87 7.92
N PRO A 14 3.33 -4.16 8.32
CA PRO A 14 2.24 -5.11 8.17
C PRO A 14 1.00 -4.58 8.89
N LEU A 15 -0.17 -4.70 8.25
CA LEU A 15 -1.45 -4.24 8.79
C LEU A 15 -1.62 -4.73 10.24
N THR A 16 -1.39 -3.85 11.21
CA THR A 16 -1.79 -4.06 12.61
C THR A 16 -3.27 -4.35 12.61
N ARG A 17 -3.70 -5.43 13.29
CA ARG A 17 -5.13 -5.72 13.45
C ARG A 17 -5.84 -4.44 13.91
N PRO A 18 -6.97 -4.05 13.28
CA PRO A 18 -7.71 -2.87 13.69
C PRO A 18 -8.00 -2.97 15.18
N SER A 19 -7.44 -2.06 15.99
CA SER A 19 -7.73 -1.99 17.42
C SER A 19 -8.76 -0.90 17.64
N SER A 20 -9.88 -1.25 18.26
CA SER A 20 -10.86 -0.26 18.69
C SER A 20 -10.21 0.72 19.68
N ALA A 21 -10.59 1.99 19.59
CA ALA A 21 -10.11 3.03 20.49
C ALA A 21 -10.66 2.83 21.92
N LEU A 22 -11.83 2.20 22.05
CA LEU A 22 -12.49 1.97 23.31
C LEU A 22 -12.94 0.51 23.42
N ARG A 23 -12.42 -0.21 24.42
CA ARG A 23 -12.88 -1.56 24.74
C ARG A 23 -14.20 -1.52 25.51
N ILE A 24 -14.99 -2.57 25.40
CA ILE A 24 -16.32 -2.65 26.05
C ILE A 24 -16.24 -2.61 27.58
N ASP A 25 -15.11 -3.01 28.17
CA ASP A 25 -14.84 -3.02 29.60
C ASP A 25 -14.32 -1.69 30.15
N GLN A 26 -14.13 -0.68 29.29
CA GLN A 26 -13.62 0.64 29.67
C GLN A 26 -14.75 1.66 29.83
N ASP A 27 -14.70 2.46 30.90
CA ASP A 27 -15.55 3.64 31.03
C ASP A 27 -15.07 4.74 30.05
N PRO A 28 -15.90 5.16 29.08
CA PRO A 28 -15.53 6.18 28.10
C PRO A 28 -15.07 7.50 28.73
N ARG A 29 -15.60 7.87 29.91
CA ARG A 29 -15.27 9.13 30.60
C ARG A 29 -13.93 9.06 31.32
N VAL A 30 -13.57 7.89 31.86
CA VAL A 30 -12.24 7.66 32.45
C VAL A 30 -11.21 7.62 31.32
N HIS A 31 -11.54 6.93 30.23
CA HIS A 31 -10.67 6.85 29.06
C HIS A 31 -10.42 8.22 28.42
N LEU A 32 -11.46 9.03 28.24
CA LEU A 32 -11.32 10.39 27.70
C LEU A 32 -10.38 11.26 28.56
N ARG A 33 -10.56 11.28 29.89
CA ARG A 33 -9.68 12.04 30.79
C ARG A 33 -8.22 11.61 30.71
N HIS A 34 -7.97 10.32 30.49
CA HIS A 34 -6.62 9.83 30.27
C HIS A 34 -6.04 10.36 28.95
N LEU A 35 -6.83 10.31 27.87
CA LEU A 35 -6.44 10.84 26.57
C LEU A 35 -6.21 12.36 26.60
N ASP A 36 -7.03 13.11 27.34
CA ASP A 36 -6.84 14.56 27.55
C ASP A 36 -5.45 14.85 28.12
N SER A 37 -5.03 14.09 29.14
CA SER A 37 -3.69 14.23 29.73
C SER A 37 -2.55 13.89 28.75
N LEU A 38 -2.72 12.85 27.93
CA LEU A 38 -1.73 12.50 26.90
C LEU A 38 -1.68 13.57 25.80
N PHE A 39 -2.82 14.12 25.41
CA PHE A 39 -2.92 15.19 24.44
C PHE A 39 -2.25 16.47 24.94
N GLU A 40 -2.47 16.86 26.20
CA GLU A 40 -1.82 18.02 26.83
C GLU A 40 -0.28 17.87 26.86
N GLN A 41 0.22 16.67 27.19
CA GLN A 41 1.67 16.40 27.15
C GLN A 41 2.22 16.49 25.73
N TRP A 42 1.54 15.89 24.75
CA TRP A 42 1.96 15.93 23.36
C TRP A 42 1.94 17.35 22.79
N SER A 43 0.83 18.07 22.95
CA SER A 43 0.66 19.43 22.43
C SER A 43 1.61 20.45 23.05
N SER A 44 2.05 20.25 24.29
CA SER A 44 3.03 21.13 24.96
C SER A 44 4.48 20.80 24.64
N THR A 45 4.82 19.53 24.39
CA THR A 45 6.22 19.10 24.23
C THR A 45 6.61 18.76 22.79
N GLY A 46 5.63 18.50 21.92
CA GLY A 46 5.82 17.91 20.60
C GLY A 46 6.23 16.43 20.62
N ALA A 47 6.53 15.85 21.78
CA ALA A 47 6.92 14.47 21.93
C ALA A 47 5.69 13.60 22.22
N VAL A 48 5.56 12.47 21.52
CA VAL A 48 4.44 11.54 21.75
C VAL A 48 4.66 10.79 23.08
N PRO A 49 3.74 10.91 24.06
CA PRO A 49 3.87 10.24 25.35
C PRO A 49 3.76 8.72 25.27
N THR A 50 4.30 8.05 26.28
CA THR A 50 4.11 6.60 26.45
C THR A 50 2.65 6.31 26.81
N GLY A 51 2.06 5.28 26.20
CA GLY A 51 0.66 4.88 26.43
C GLY A 51 -0.31 5.32 25.32
N VAL A 52 0.12 6.19 24.41
CA VAL A 52 -0.61 6.48 23.17
C VAL A 52 -0.61 5.25 22.28
N ARG A 53 -1.77 4.89 21.70
CA ARG A 53 -1.89 3.76 20.77
C ARG A 53 -0.98 3.99 19.55
N GLU A 54 -0.36 2.94 19.05
CA GLU A 54 0.67 3.04 18.00
C GLU A 54 0.21 3.81 16.74
N GLN A 55 -1.03 3.57 16.29
CA GLN A 55 -1.63 4.26 15.14
C GLN A 55 -1.75 5.77 15.38
N VAL A 56 -2.21 6.16 16.56
CA VAL A 56 -2.35 7.57 16.98
C VAL A 56 -0.98 8.19 17.15
N ALA A 57 -0.02 7.47 17.73
CA ALA A 57 1.36 7.92 17.90
C ALA A 57 2.02 8.23 16.55
N ARG A 58 1.87 7.34 15.55
CA ARG A 58 2.37 7.59 14.19
C ARG A 58 1.69 8.81 13.56
N SER A 59 0.37 8.96 13.71
CA SER A 59 -0.35 10.14 13.21
C SER A 59 0.14 11.43 13.88
N TRP A 60 0.30 11.42 15.21
CA TRP A 60 0.81 12.54 16.00
C TRP A 60 2.23 12.96 15.62
N GLN A 61 3.09 12.00 15.26
CA GLN A 61 4.44 12.27 14.75
C GLN A 61 4.45 12.93 13.36
N ARG A 62 3.41 12.72 12.55
CA ARG A 62 3.28 13.31 11.21
C ARG A 62 2.60 14.68 11.22
N GLN A 63 2.15 15.18 12.37
CA GLN A 63 1.37 16.41 12.43
C GLN A 63 2.18 17.60 11.94
N PRO A 64 1.56 18.51 11.15
CA PRO A 64 2.24 19.72 10.73
C PRO A 64 2.51 20.62 11.95
N ALA A 65 3.59 21.40 11.88
CA ALA A 65 3.90 22.38 12.94
C ALA A 65 2.82 23.47 13.07
N THR A 66 2.08 23.73 11.99
CA THR A 66 1.01 24.72 11.93
C THR A 66 -0.28 24.07 11.47
N TYR A 67 -1.37 24.33 12.19
CA TYR A 67 -2.72 23.95 11.76
C TYR A 67 -3.25 24.92 10.71
N HIS A 68 -3.54 24.43 9.52
CA HIS A 68 -4.04 25.24 8.40
C HIS A 68 -5.57 25.21 8.28
N GLY A 69 -6.22 24.17 8.81
CA GLY A 69 -7.64 23.92 8.58
C GLY A 69 -7.90 23.28 7.22
N ALA A 70 -9.16 22.94 6.96
CA ALA A 70 -9.56 22.36 5.68
C ALA A 70 -9.55 23.41 4.57
N ASP A 71 -9.00 23.05 3.41
CA ASP A 71 -9.27 23.72 2.14
C ASP A 71 -10.63 23.26 1.59
N TYR A 72 -11.28 24.09 0.79
CA TYR A 72 -12.60 23.81 0.23
C TYR A 72 -12.60 23.94 -1.29
N CYS A 73 -13.23 22.99 -1.98
CA CYS A 73 -13.53 23.09 -3.40
C CYS A 73 -15.04 23.31 -3.64
N PRO A 74 -15.41 23.95 -4.77
CA PRO A 74 -16.80 24.22 -5.11
C PRO A 74 -17.57 22.96 -5.53
N ALA A 75 -18.90 23.03 -5.54
CA ALA A 75 -19.76 21.87 -5.75
C ALA A 75 -19.65 21.23 -7.15
N ASP A 76 -19.29 22.00 -8.16
CA ASP A 76 -19.00 21.52 -9.52
C ASP A 76 -17.71 20.68 -9.56
N GLU A 77 -16.68 21.08 -8.82
CA GLU A 77 -15.46 20.28 -8.66
C GLU A 77 -15.74 18.98 -7.89
N VAL A 78 -16.57 19.03 -6.84
CA VAL A 78 -17.04 17.81 -6.14
C VAL A 78 -17.78 16.88 -7.11
N ALA A 79 -18.66 17.41 -7.96
CA ALA A 79 -19.37 16.61 -8.96
C ALA A 79 -18.41 16.00 -10.00
N HIS A 80 -17.39 16.74 -10.43
CA HIS A 80 -16.35 16.25 -11.32
C HIS A 80 -15.58 15.09 -10.68
N ARG A 81 -15.11 15.25 -9.43
CA ARG A 81 -14.39 14.21 -8.68
C ARG A 81 -15.20 12.95 -8.48
N ARG A 82 -16.51 13.07 -8.19
CA ARG A 82 -17.43 11.91 -8.10
C ARG A 82 -17.52 11.12 -9.41
N ALA A 83 -17.34 11.76 -10.55
CA ALA A 83 -17.43 11.14 -11.88
C ALA A 83 -16.06 10.70 -12.43
N ALA A 84 -14.95 11.13 -11.83
CA ALA A 84 -13.60 10.92 -12.34
C ALA A 84 -13.15 9.46 -12.30
N ASP A 85 -13.46 8.74 -11.21
CA ASP A 85 -13.08 7.32 -11.05
C ASP A 85 -14.32 6.41 -10.92
N PRO A 86 -14.57 5.52 -11.91
CA PRO A 86 -15.70 4.59 -11.86
C PRO A 86 -15.68 3.60 -10.69
N LEU A 87 -14.50 3.16 -10.23
CA LEU A 87 -14.38 2.24 -9.10
C LEU A 87 -14.69 2.94 -7.79
N LEU A 88 -14.21 4.18 -7.61
CA LEU A 88 -14.58 4.98 -6.43
C LEU A 88 -16.09 5.28 -6.40
N ASN A 89 -16.68 5.61 -7.55
CA ASN A 89 -18.12 5.83 -7.65
C ASN A 89 -18.91 4.57 -7.29
N HIS A 90 -18.51 3.41 -7.82
CA HIS A 90 -19.11 2.12 -7.48
C HIS A 90 -19.00 1.82 -5.98
N ALA A 91 -17.80 1.96 -5.41
CA ALA A 91 -17.57 1.77 -3.98
C ALA A 91 -18.44 2.69 -3.13
N SER A 92 -18.49 3.98 -3.46
CA SER A 92 -19.32 4.98 -2.79
C SER A 92 -20.79 4.59 -2.77
N ALA A 93 -21.33 4.15 -3.92
CA ALA A 93 -22.71 3.69 -4.01
C ALA A 93 -22.97 2.46 -3.12
N ALA A 94 -22.12 1.44 -3.21
CA ALA A 94 -22.24 0.20 -2.44
C ALA A 94 -22.13 0.44 -0.92
N LEU A 95 -21.24 1.34 -0.50
CA LEU A 95 -21.07 1.71 0.91
C LEU A 95 -22.29 2.45 1.45
N ARG A 96 -22.83 3.39 0.69
CA ARG A 96 -24.04 4.12 1.05
C ARG A 96 -25.24 3.19 1.17
N GLU A 97 -25.41 2.26 0.24
CA GLU A 97 -26.48 1.26 0.30
C GLU A 97 -26.43 0.41 1.58
N ARG A 98 -25.23 0.01 2.01
CA ARG A 98 -25.05 -0.93 3.13
C ARG A 98 -25.02 -0.26 4.51
N LEU A 99 -24.54 0.99 4.61
CA LEU A 99 -24.25 1.62 5.91
C LEU A 99 -25.21 2.75 6.28
N LEU A 100 -25.89 3.38 5.32
CA LEU A 100 -26.66 4.59 5.59
C LEU A 100 -27.83 4.35 6.55
N THR A 101 -28.48 3.18 6.49
CA THR A 101 -29.55 2.81 7.42
C THR A 101 -29.03 2.75 8.86
N SER A 102 -27.89 2.08 9.08
CA SER A 102 -27.28 1.96 10.41
C SER A 102 -26.86 3.31 11.01
N CYS A 103 -26.52 4.30 10.18
CA CYS A 103 -26.19 5.64 10.63
C CYS A 103 -27.35 6.32 11.37
N THR A 104 -28.59 6.07 10.93
CA THR A 104 -29.79 6.61 11.56
C THR A 104 -29.99 6.00 12.95
N ASP A 105 -29.87 4.68 13.07
CA ASP A 105 -30.09 3.95 14.32
C ASP A 105 -29.01 4.21 15.38
N THR A 106 -27.80 4.56 14.94
CA THR A 106 -26.64 4.76 15.81
C THR A 106 -26.29 6.22 16.06
N ALA A 107 -27.06 7.17 15.51
CA ALA A 107 -26.78 8.61 15.56
C ALA A 107 -25.36 8.96 15.08
N THR A 108 -24.93 8.34 13.98
CA THR A 108 -23.67 8.63 13.29
C THR A 108 -23.94 9.16 11.88
N GLU A 109 -22.94 9.72 11.24
CA GLU A 109 -22.96 10.05 9.81
C GLU A 109 -21.93 9.21 9.07
N LEU A 110 -22.24 8.90 7.81
CA LEU A 110 -21.32 8.32 6.83
C LEU A 110 -20.70 9.46 6.01
N VAL A 111 -19.38 9.47 5.97
CA VAL A 111 -18.60 10.38 5.14
C VAL A 111 -17.67 9.60 4.22
N LEU A 112 -17.55 10.05 2.98
CA LEU A 112 -16.71 9.46 1.94
C LEU A 112 -15.82 10.55 1.34
N CYS A 113 -14.54 10.26 1.12
CA CYS A 113 -13.60 11.13 0.41
C CYS A 113 -12.89 10.42 -0.74
N ASP A 114 -12.33 11.18 -1.66
CA ASP A 114 -11.40 10.68 -2.69
C ASP A 114 -9.97 10.49 -2.15
N SER A 115 -9.05 10.12 -3.05
CA SER A 115 -7.63 9.90 -2.75
C SER A 115 -6.88 11.15 -2.30
N ASP A 116 -7.39 12.34 -2.62
CA ASP A 116 -6.84 13.63 -2.17
C ASP A 116 -7.39 14.04 -0.79
N GLY A 117 -8.29 13.22 -0.23
CA GLY A 117 -8.98 13.50 1.02
C GLY A 117 -10.09 14.54 0.90
N VAL A 118 -10.54 14.87 -0.32
CA VAL A 118 -11.67 15.78 -0.53
C VAL A 118 -12.97 15.03 -0.24
N VAL A 119 -13.75 15.55 0.69
CA VAL A 119 -15.03 14.96 1.08
C VAL A 119 -16.01 15.04 -0.08
N LEU A 120 -16.43 13.88 -0.57
CA LEU A 120 -17.35 13.74 -1.69
C LEU A 120 -18.79 13.51 -1.26
N TRP A 121 -19.05 12.95 -0.08
CA TRP A 121 -20.41 12.71 0.40
C TRP A 121 -20.47 12.81 1.92
N VAL A 122 -21.52 13.45 2.43
CA VAL A 122 -21.86 13.49 3.86
C VAL A 122 -23.33 13.13 4.05
N ALA A 123 -23.63 12.05 4.75
CA ALA A 123 -25.00 11.58 4.93
C ALA A 123 -25.23 11.02 6.34
N GLY A 124 -26.34 11.41 6.98
CA GLY A 124 -26.67 10.98 8.34
C GLY A 124 -27.80 11.82 8.94
N PRO A 125 -28.15 11.61 10.22
CA PRO A 125 -29.20 12.35 10.91
C PRO A 125 -28.94 13.87 10.91
N PRO A 126 -29.95 14.73 10.71
CA PRO A 126 -29.78 16.17 10.61
C PRO A 126 -29.06 16.82 11.80
N ASN A 127 -29.27 16.30 13.01
CA ASN A 127 -28.60 16.80 14.22
C ASN A 127 -27.10 16.47 14.27
N VAL A 128 -26.68 15.37 13.66
CA VAL A 128 -25.26 14.98 13.54
C VAL A 128 -24.61 15.83 12.46
N ARG A 129 -25.23 15.92 11.28
CA ARG A 129 -24.72 16.73 10.16
C ARG A 129 -24.54 18.19 10.54
N LYS A 130 -25.51 18.80 11.23
CA LYS A 130 -25.39 20.19 11.71
C LYS A 130 -24.20 20.40 12.66
N ARG A 131 -23.87 19.40 13.50
CA ARG A 131 -22.67 19.47 14.36
C ARG A 131 -21.39 19.31 13.53
N SER A 132 -21.43 18.48 12.50
CA SER A 132 -20.31 18.23 11.58
C SER A 132 -20.01 19.45 10.71
N GLU A 133 -21.04 20.11 10.18
CA GLU A 133 -20.96 21.38 9.44
C GLU A 133 -20.27 22.48 10.25
N ASN A 134 -20.51 22.57 11.56
CA ASN A 134 -19.83 23.52 12.44
C ASN A 134 -18.32 23.27 12.59
N LEU A 135 -17.84 22.07 12.25
CA LEU A 135 -16.40 21.76 12.17
C LEU A 135 -15.79 22.08 10.80
N GLY A 136 -16.62 22.44 9.81
CA GLY A 136 -16.20 22.48 8.40
C GLY A 136 -16.12 21.08 7.76
N PHE A 137 -16.74 20.06 8.37
CA PHE A 137 -16.77 18.72 7.81
C PHE A 137 -17.93 18.57 6.82
N VAL A 138 -17.73 19.14 5.63
CA VAL A 138 -18.75 19.26 4.58
C VAL A 138 -18.21 18.78 3.24
N GLU A 139 -19.10 18.55 2.28
CA GLU A 139 -18.70 18.25 0.91
C GLU A 139 -17.77 19.34 0.35
N GLY A 140 -16.69 18.91 -0.31
CA GLY A 140 -15.64 19.77 -0.84
C GLY A 140 -14.52 20.10 0.13
N ALA A 141 -14.64 19.79 1.42
CA ALA A 141 -13.57 20.02 2.40
C ALA A 141 -12.44 18.97 2.28
N SER A 142 -11.18 19.38 2.33
CA SER A 142 -10.04 18.46 2.44
C SER A 142 -9.81 18.02 3.88
N TRP A 143 -9.91 16.71 4.14
CA TRP A 143 -9.79 16.08 5.47
C TRP A 143 -8.56 15.18 5.60
N THR A 144 -7.45 15.58 4.97
CA THR A 144 -6.15 14.92 5.16
C THR A 144 -5.56 15.22 6.55
N GLU A 145 -4.62 14.39 7.02
CA GLU A 145 -3.88 14.70 8.27
C GLU A 145 -3.13 16.03 8.17
N LYS A 146 -2.65 16.39 6.98
CA LYS A 146 -1.93 17.64 6.74
C LYS A 146 -2.83 18.87 6.90
N ALA A 147 -4.10 18.78 6.52
CA ALA A 147 -5.05 19.88 6.58
C ALA A 147 -5.69 20.02 7.97
N VAL A 148 -6.22 18.93 8.50
CA VAL A 148 -7.14 18.93 9.66
C VAL A 148 -6.55 18.21 10.88
N GLY A 149 -5.35 17.66 10.73
CA GLY A 149 -4.70 16.87 11.76
C GLY A 149 -5.25 15.45 11.87
N THR A 150 -4.87 14.72 12.93
CA THR A 150 -5.31 13.35 13.20
C THR A 150 -6.83 13.26 13.21
N ASN A 151 -7.35 12.59 12.18
CA ASN A 151 -8.77 12.31 11.97
C ASN A 151 -8.93 10.94 11.29
N ALA A 152 -10.10 10.32 11.37
CA ALA A 152 -10.26 8.95 10.88
C ALA A 152 -10.08 8.79 9.35
N LEU A 153 -10.49 9.76 8.52
CA LEU A 153 -10.30 9.69 7.06
C LEU A 153 -8.81 9.79 6.72
N GLY A 154 -8.18 10.90 7.10
CA GLY A 154 -6.76 11.16 6.82
C GLY A 154 -5.85 10.06 7.37
N THR A 155 -6.09 9.62 8.60
CA THR A 155 -5.27 8.58 9.23
C THR A 155 -5.47 7.23 8.56
N ALA A 156 -6.71 6.86 8.19
CA ALA A 156 -6.97 5.61 7.48
C ALA A 156 -6.25 5.54 6.13
N MET A 157 -6.22 6.65 5.39
CA MET A 157 -5.50 6.76 4.12
C MET A 157 -3.99 6.71 4.32
N ALA A 158 -3.45 7.47 5.28
CA ALA A 158 -2.02 7.55 5.55
C ALA A 158 -1.45 6.20 6.03
N ASP A 159 -2.14 5.53 6.95
CA ASP A 159 -1.74 4.22 7.47
C ASP A 159 -2.15 3.07 6.55
N ARG A 160 -2.98 3.34 5.52
CA ARG A 160 -3.59 2.34 4.63
C ARG A 160 -4.26 1.21 5.42
N ALA A 161 -4.91 1.56 6.53
CA ALA A 161 -5.49 0.61 7.46
C ALA A 161 -6.76 1.17 8.11
N PRO A 162 -7.71 0.31 8.53
CA PRO A 162 -8.83 0.75 9.34
C PRO A 162 -8.38 1.29 10.70
N VAL A 163 -8.99 2.39 11.12
CA VAL A 163 -8.69 3.07 12.38
C VAL A 163 -9.98 3.51 13.07
N GLN A 164 -9.90 3.65 14.38
CA GLN A 164 -10.90 4.36 15.16
C GLN A 164 -10.18 5.44 15.97
N ILE A 165 -10.66 6.67 15.93
CA ILE A 165 -10.11 7.82 16.65
C ILE A 165 -11.19 8.30 17.63
N PHE A 166 -10.87 8.33 18.92
CA PHE A 166 -11.80 8.67 19.99
C PHE A 166 -11.32 9.89 20.76
N GLY A 167 -12.17 10.91 20.84
CA GLY A 167 -11.93 12.09 21.67
C GLY A 167 -10.60 12.75 21.38
N SER A 168 -9.77 12.88 22.40
CA SER A 168 -8.50 13.62 22.38
C SER A 168 -7.36 12.91 21.65
N GLU A 169 -7.64 11.77 21.02
CA GLU A 169 -6.77 11.22 19.98
C GLU A 169 -6.79 12.07 18.70
N HIS A 170 -7.87 12.82 18.46
CA HIS A 170 -7.86 13.85 17.43
C HIS A 170 -6.89 14.95 17.83
N SER A 171 -6.03 15.36 16.89
CA SER A 171 -4.98 16.34 17.20
C SER A 171 -5.51 17.77 17.31
N HIS A 172 -6.75 18.03 16.88
CA HIS A 172 -7.39 19.33 16.99
C HIS A 172 -8.51 19.33 18.05
N PRO A 173 -8.48 20.24 19.06
CA PRO A 173 -9.44 20.25 20.16
C PRO A 173 -10.93 20.34 19.78
N SER A 174 -11.26 20.97 18.65
CA SER A 174 -12.65 21.03 18.18
C SER A 174 -13.25 19.64 17.90
N HIS A 175 -12.41 18.62 17.67
CA HIS A 175 -12.84 17.26 17.37
C HIS A 175 -12.95 16.36 18.61
N HIS A 176 -12.55 16.83 19.80
CA HIS A 176 -12.51 16.00 21.02
C HIS A 176 -13.89 15.51 21.49
N SER A 177 -14.98 16.08 20.98
CA SER A 177 -16.34 15.60 21.25
C SER A 177 -16.82 14.48 20.30
N TRP A 178 -15.93 13.97 19.44
CA TRP A 178 -16.24 13.01 18.39
C TRP A 178 -15.51 11.67 18.55
N VAL A 179 -16.15 10.64 18.01
CA VAL A 179 -15.54 9.35 17.73
C VAL A 179 -15.78 9.05 16.25
N CYS A 180 -14.71 8.67 15.57
CA CYS A 180 -14.70 8.47 14.13
C CYS A 180 -14.06 7.11 13.81
N THR A 181 -14.70 6.30 12.99
CA THR A 181 -14.21 4.99 12.57
C THR A 181 -14.05 4.97 11.07
N GLY A 182 -12.82 4.91 10.58
CA GLY A 182 -12.51 5.05 9.16
C GLY A 182 -11.73 3.88 8.59
N ALA A 183 -11.82 3.71 7.27
CA ALA A 183 -11.07 2.70 6.53
C ALA A 183 -10.81 3.16 5.09
N PRO A 184 -9.65 2.78 4.51
CA PRO A 184 -9.34 3.12 3.13
C PRO A 184 -10.08 2.20 2.14
N ILE A 185 -10.45 2.77 1.00
CA ILE A 185 -10.91 2.04 -0.19
C ILE A 185 -9.67 1.79 -1.06
N ILE A 186 -9.38 0.53 -1.38
CA ILE A 186 -8.15 0.16 -2.08
C ILE A 186 -8.43 -0.11 -3.55
N ASP A 187 -7.60 0.47 -4.41
CA ASP A 187 -7.64 0.23 -5.85
C ASP A 187 -7.15 -1.20 -6.16
N PRO A 188 -7.97 -2.08 -6.76
CA PRO A 188 -7.51 -3.40 -7.17
C PRO A 188 -6.51 -3.38 -8.33
N ARG A 189 -6.35 -2.27 -9.05
CA ARG A 189 -5.48 -2.13 -10.22
C ARG A 189 -4.02 -1.94 -9.83
N ASP A 190 -3.75 -1.16 -8.80
CA ASP A 190 -2.38 -0.81 -8.41
C ASP A 190 -2.13 -0.86 -6.90
N GLU A 191 -3.13 -1.25 -6.12
CA GLU A 191 -3.15 -1.23 -4.66
C GLU A 191 -3.06 0.18 -4.06
N SER A 192 -3.21 1.25 -4.83
CA SER A 192 -3.30 2.62 -4.30
C SER A 192 -4.57 2.83 -3.47
N VAL A 193 -4.67 3.98 -2.78
CA VAL A 193 -5.88 4.36 -2.05
C VAL A 193 -6.77 5.16 -2.99
N LEU A 194 -7.97 4.67 -3.29
CA LEU A 194 -8.98 5.39 -4.09
C LEU A 194 -9.67 6.50 -3.28
N GLY A 195 -9.71 6.33 -1.97
CA GLY A 195 -10.40 7.21 -1.04
C GLY A 195 -10.58 6.53 0.31
N ALA A 196 -11.44 7.09 1.15
CA ALA A 196 -11.74 6.52 2.45
C ALA A 196 -13.18 6.76 2.87
N ILE A 197 -13.61 5.95 3.85
CA ILE A 197 -14.88 6.14 4.55
C ILE A 197 -14.61 6.54 5.99
N THR A 198 -15.57 7.21 6.62
CA THR A 198 -15.69 7.24 8.07
C THR A 198 -17.13 7.19 8.52
N LEU A 199 -17.39 6.49 9.63
CA LEU A 199 -18.58 6.66 10.44
C LEU A 199 -18.24 7.56 11.62
N SER A 200 -18.89 8.72 11.71
CA SER A 200 -18.56 9.78 12.68
C SER A 200 -19.77 10.08 13.57
N GLY A 201 -19.54 10.21 14.88
CA GLY A 201 -20.60 10.50 15.84
C GLY A 201 -20.08 11.12 17.12
N GLY A 202 -20.98 11.47 18.04
CA GLY A 202 -20.57 11.94 19.37
C GLY A 202 -20.01 10.80 20.22
N LEU A 203 -19.21 11.08 21.25
CA LEU A 203 -18.54 10.06 22.08
C LEU A 203 -19.46 8.93 22.64
N ARG A 204 -20.76 9.18 22.79
CA ARG A 204 -21.74 8.17 23.24
C ARG A 204 -21.99 7.06 22.21
N THR A 205 -21.65 7.28 20.95
CA THR A 205 -21.78 6.28 19.87
C THR A 205 -20.53 5.40 19.75
N ALA A 206 -19.54 5.59 20.62
CA ALA A 206 -18.32 4.79 20.63
C ALA A 206 -18.64 3.34 20.97
N HIS A 207 -18.37 2.43 20.04
CA HIS A 207 -18.56 1.01 20.23
C HIS A 207 -17.51 0.22 19.44
N PRO A 208 -16.94 -0.86 20.00
CA PRO A 208 -15.92 -1.66 19.30
C PRO A 208 -16.46 -2.34 18.03
N HIS A 209 -17.75 -2.69 18.00
CA HIS A 209 -18.35 -3.30 16.79
C HIS A 209 -18.46 -2.34 15.61
N THR A 210 -18.40 -1.02 15.80
CA THR A 210 -18.41 -0.07 14.67
C THR A 210 -17.20 -0.30 13.76
N LEU A 211 -16.04 -0.60 14.36
CA LEU A 211 -14.84 -0.94 13.59
C LEU A 211 -15.00 -2.25 12.84
N SER A 212 -15.57 -3.28 13.47
CA SER A 212 -15.85 -4.55 12.81
C SER A 212 -16.84 -4.39 11.64
N LEU A 213 -17.88 -3.59 11.81
CA LEU A 213 -18.86 -3.27 10.76
C LEU A 213 -18.17 -2.60 9.56
N VAL A 214 -17.42 -1.51 9.82
CA VAL A 214 -16.66 -0.78 8.78
C VAL A 214 -15.71 -1.72 8.04
N CYS A 215 -14.91 -2.50 8.77
CA CYS A 215 -13.97 -3.46 8.15
C CYS A 215 -14.71 -4.50 7.28
N SER A 216 -15.77 -5.11 7.81
CA SER A 216 -16.48 -6.19 7.11
C SER A 216 -17.18 -5.68 5.84
N THR A 217 -17.76 -4.47 5.91
CA THR A 217 -18.37 -3.83 4.73
C THR A 217 -17.31 -3.43 3.70
N LEU A 218 -16.17 -2.89 4.13
CA LEU A 218 -15.07 -2.54 3.21
C LEU A 218 -14.44 -3.77 2.57
N ASP A 219 -14.30 -4.87 3.30
CA ASP A 219 -13.77 -6.12 2.75
C ASP A 219 -14.68 -6.66 1.64
N ALA A 220 -16.00 -6.56 1.82
CA ALA A 220 -16.98 -6.93 0.80
C ALA A 220 -16.89 -6.01 -0.43
N VAL A 221 -16.85 -4.68 -0.22
CA VAL A 221 -16.74 -3.71 -1.33
C VAL A 221 -15.42 -3.86 -2.07
N ASN A 222 -14.29 -4.02 -1.37
CA ASN A 222 -13.00 -4.28 -1.99
C ASN A 222 -12.98 -5.61 -2.77
N ALA A 223 -13.75 -6.63 -2.34
CA ALA A 223 -13.91 -7.86 -3.11
C ALA A 223 -14.71 -7.63 -4.39
N GLU A 224 -15.77 -6.82 -4.34
CA GLU A 224 -16.55 -6.41 -5.52
C GLU A 224 -15.68 -5.65 -6.52
N LEU A 225 -14.87 -4.69 -6.06
CA LEU A 225 -13.92 -3.96 -6.93
C LEU A 225 -12.91 -4.90 -7.59
N ARG A 226 -12.38 -5.90 -6.87
CA ARG A 226 -11.48 -6.91 -7.44
C ARG A 226 -12.16 -7.72 -8.55
N THR A 227 -13.41 -8.13 -8.34
CA THR A 227 -14.19 -8.84 -9.37
C THR A 227 -14.41 -7.98 -10.61
N ILE A 228 -14.81 -6.72 -10.43
CA ILE A 228 -15.00 -5.77 -11.55
C ILE A 228 -13.70 -5.61 -12.35
N HIS A 229 -12.57 -5.49 -11.67
CA HIS A 229 -11.26 -5.40 -12.33
C HIS A 229 -10.94 -6.68 -13.11
N GLN A 230 -11.11 -7.86 -12.50
CA GLN A 230 -10.88 -9.15 -13.16
C GLN A 230 -11.75 -9.35 -14.40
N ASP A 231 -13.03 -8.98 -14.34
CA ASP A 231 -13.93 -9.03 -15.49
C ASP A 231 -13.48 -8.07 -16.61
N GLY A 232 -12.98 -6.89 -16.23
CA GLY A 232 -12.35 -5.94 -17.14
C GLY A 232 -11.12 -6.52 -17.84
N LEU A 233 -10.20 -7.16 -17.10
CA LEU A 233 -9.03 -7.82 -17.66
C LEU A 233 -9.42 -8.94 -18.62
N ARG A 234 -10.42 -9.76 -18.26
CA ARG A 234 -10.93 -10.84 -19.10
C ARG A 234 -11.51 -10.32 -20.41
N SER A 235 -12.31 -9.26 -20.35
CA SER A 235 -12.88 -8.62 -21.55
C SER A 235 -11.78 -8.09 -22.48
N ARG A 236 -10.69 -7.54 -21.91
CA ARG A 236 -9.52 -7.09 -22.67
C ARG A 236 -8.71 -8.24 -23.25
N SER A 237 -8.60 -9.38 -22.55
CA SER A 237 -7.93 -10.59 -23.04
C SER A 237 -8.49 -11.05 -24.38
N ASP A 238 -9.82 -11.11 -24.47
CA ASP A 238 -10.53 -11.57 -25.66
C ASP A 238 -10.23 -10.65 -26.86
N ALA A 239 -10.18 -9.34 -26.64
CA ALA A 239 -9.83 -8.36 -27.66
C ALA A 239 -8.33 -8.35 -28.03
N ALA A 240 -7.45 -8.60 -27.05
CA ALA A 240 -5.99 -8.50 -27.21
C ALA A 240 -5.33 -9.79 -27.71
N SER A 241 -6.08 -10.87 -27.93
CA SER A 241 -5.55 -12.17 -28.37
C SER A 241 -4.75 -12.11 -29.68
N GLY A 242 -5.07 -11.15 -30.57
CA GLY A 242 -4.32 -10.88 -31.80
C GLY A 242 -2.94 -10.25 -31.59
N LEU A 243 -2.68 -9.68 -30.40
CA LEU A 243 -1.37 -9.13 -30.03
C LEU A 243 -0.42 -10.22 -29.53
N LEU A 244 -0.84 -11.47 -29.38
CA LEU A 244 0.09 -12.55 -29.03
C LEU A 244 0.91 -12.98 -30.25
N GLY A 245 2.22 -13.18 -30.05
CA GLY A 245 3.15 -13.65 -31.10
C GLY A 245 2.81 -15.03 -31.68
N PRO A 246 3.50 -15.51 -32.73
CA PRO A 246 3.16 -16.76 -33.42
C PRO A 246 3.11 -17.97 -32.49
N ALA A 247 2.38 -19.02 -32.90
CA ALA A 247 2.26 -20.26 -32.14
C ALA A 247 3.64 -20.89 -31.88
N GLY A 248 3.88 -21.29 -30.62
CA GLY A 248 5.14 -21.91 -30.18
C GLY A 248 6.16 -20.97 -29.54
N ALA A 249 5.92 -19.65 -29.51
CA ALA A 249 6.76 -18.69 -28.79
C ALA A 249 6.09 -18.21 -27.49
N ASP A 250 6.88 -18.09 -26.42
CA ASP A 250 6.46 -17.43 -25.18
C ASP A 250 6.14 -15.95 -25.47
N SER A 251 4.87 -15.59 -25.28
CA SER A 251 4.38 -14.24 -25.51
C SER A 251 3.36 -13.85 -24.44
N LEU A 252 3.44 -12.60 -24.00
CA LEU A 252 2.55 -12.02 -23.00
C LEU A 252 2.02 -10.69 -23.54
N VAL A 253 0.82 -10.34 -23.10
CA VAL A 253 0.28 -8.99 -23.21
C VAL A 253 -0.06 -8.54 -21.81
N VAL A 254 0.45 -7.38 -21.40
CA VAL A 254 0.16 -6.79 -20.09
C VAL A 254 -0.32 -5.35 -20.23
N ASP A 255 -1.03 -4.83 -19.22
CA ASP A 255 -1.31 -3.40 -19.12
C ASP A 255 -0.12 -2.62 -18.51
N GLY A 256 -0.24 -1.29 -18.43
CA GLY A 256 0.78 -0.43 -17.83
C GLY A 256 1.08 -0.70 -16.35
N ASN A 257 0.18 -1.37 -15.64
CA ASN A 257 0.35 -1.75 -14.23
C ASN A 257 0.88 -3.19 -14.07
N GLY A 258 1.19 -3.86 -15.19
CA GLY A 258 1.72 -5.22 -15.23
C GLY A 258 0.66 -6.31 -15.11
N TRP A 259 -0.64 -5.99 -15.16
CA TRP A 259 -1.67 -7.04 -15.18
C TRP A 259 -1.60 -7.80 -16.49
N VAL A 260 -1.61 -9.12 -16.37
CA VAL A 260 -1.60 -10.03 -17.49
C VAL A 260 -2.96 -10.01 -18.15
N ILE A 261 -2.97 -9.53 -19.38
CA ILE A 261 -4.15 -9.46 -20.24
C ILE A 261 -4.26 -10.75 -21.04
N ALA A 262 -3.16 -11.22 -21.64
CA ALA A 262 -3.17 -12.47 -22.40
C ALA A 262 -1.80 -13.15 -22.38
N THR A 263 -1.77 -14.47 -22.55
CA THR A 263 -0.53 -15.26 -22.53
C THR A 263 -0.55 -16.36 -23.59
N ARG A 264 0.64 -16.78 -24.04
CA ARG A 264 0.83 -17.93 -24.93
C ARG A 264 2.16 -18.59 -24.61
N GLY A 265 2.17 -19.93 -24.50
CA GLY A 265 3.39 -20.72 -24.28
C GLY A 265 3.93 -20.71 -22.86
N ILE A 266 3.47 -19.80 -22.00
CA ILE A 266 4.03 -19.55 -20.67
C ILE A 266 2.93 -19.40 -19.61
N ALA A 267 3.14 -20.02 -18.45
CA ALA A 267 2.29 -19.86 -17.27
C ALA A 267 2.87 -18.78 -16.35
N VAL A 268 2.02 -17.84 -15.92
CA VAL A 268 2.42 -16.66 -15.13
C VAL A 268 1.36 -16.32 -14.08
N SER A 269 1.73 -15.49 -13.10
CA SER A 269 0.78 -14.88 -12.18
C SER A 269 -0.06 -13.81 -12.88
N ASP A 270 -1.22 -13.47 -12.31
CA ASP A 270 -2.14 -12.47 -12.87
C ASP A 270 -1.52 -11.08 -13.03
N ARG A 271 -0.49 -10.77 -12.24
CA ARG A 271 0.27 -9.52 -12.33
C ARG A 271 1.76 -9.78 -12.34
N LEU A 272 2.46 -9.20 -13.31
CA LEU A 272 3.91 -9.24 -13.43
C LEU A 272 4.54 -8.08 -12.68
N PHE A 273 5.58 -8.39 -11.91
CA PHE A 273 6.48 -7.37 -11.39
C PHE A 273 7.62 -7.16 -12.38
N VAL A 274 7.77 -5.93 -12.87
CA VAL A 274 8.85 -5.52 -13.78
C VAL A 274 9.69 -4.45 -13.07
N PRO A 275 10.88 -4.79 -12.57
CA PRO A 275 11.81 -3.82 -11.99
C PRO A 275 12.11 -2.69 -12.98
N GLY A 276 12.05 -1.45 -12.51
CA GLY A 276 12.24 -0.27 -13.39
C GLY A 276 11.02 0.09 -14.24
N GLY A 277 9.95 -0.71 -14.22
CA GLY A 277 8.75 -0.49 -15.01
C GLY A 277 8.83 -1.04 -16.44
N LEU A 278 7.76 -0.83 -17.21
CA LEU A 278 7.70 -1.20 -18.62
C LEU A 278 8.22 -0.06 -19.50
N ALA A 279 9.13 -0.39 -20.41
CA ALA A 279 9.67 0.53 -21.41
C ALA A 279 9.94 -0.23 -22.70
N THR A 280 9.93 0.47 -23.85
CA THR A 280 10.23 -0.15 -25.13
C THR A 280 11.68 -0.63 -25.17
N GLY A 281 11.88 -1.88 -25.57
CA GLY A 281 13.19 -2.55 -25.55
C GLY A 281 13.17 -3.79 -24.67
N THR A 282 14.36 -4.31 -24.33
CA THR A 282 14.46 -5.51 -23.50
C THR A 282 14.22 -5.17 -22.02
N VAL A 283 13.23 -5.82 -21.42
CA VAL A 283 12.92 -5.75 -19.98
C VAL A 283 13.26 -7.07 -19.30
N TRP A 284 13.62 -7.00 -18.02
CA TRP A 284 13.85 -8.18 -17.21
C TRP A 284 12.67 -8.40 -16.26
N ILE A 285 12.06 -9.57 -16.37
CA ILE A 285 10.97 -10.00 -15.49
C ILE A 285 11.58 -11.06 -14.57
N PRO A 286 11.70 -10.82 -13.25
CA PRO A 286 12.36 -11.74 -12.35
C PRO A 286 11.90 -13.17 -12.56
N SER A 287 10.61 -13.47 -12.44
CA SER A 287 10.10 -14.84 -12.56
C SER A 287 10.30 -15.52 -13.92
N LEU A 288 10.48 -14.76 -15.02
CA LEU A 288 10.38 -15.29 -16.38
C LEU A 288 11.65 -15.10 -17.23
N GLY A 289 12.54 -14.19 -16.86
CA GLY A 289 13.73 -13.82 -17.63
C GLY A 289 13.48 -12.60 -18.53
N HIS A 290 14.14 -12.57 -19.69
CA HIS A 290 14.20 -11.40 -20.57
C HIS A 290 13.10 -11.43 -21.63
N PHE A 291 12.46 -10.28 -21.81
CA PHE A 291 11.43 -10.08 -22.81
C PHE A 291 11.70 -8.79 -23.57
N ASP A 292 11.50 -8.82 -24.88
CA ASP A 292 11.41 -7.61 -25.69
C ASP A 292 9.98 -7.06 -25.52
N ALA A 293 9.91 -5.85 -24.95
CA ALA A 293 8.70 -5.12 -24.69
C ALA A 293 8.46 -4.07 -25.80
N ASN A 294 7.24 -4.07 -26.33
CA ASN A 294 6.78 -3.07 -27.29
C ASN A 294 5.40 -2.56 -26.89
N GLN A 295 5.24 -1.24 -26.83
CA GLN A 295 3.97 -0.61 -26.49
C GLN A 295 3.01 -0.64 -27.68
N VAL A 296 1.76 -1.00 -27.43
CA VAL A 296 0.66 -1.01 -28.41
C VAL A 296 -0.57 -0.38 -27.75
N GLY A 297 -0.80 0.90 -28.02
CA GLY A 297 -1.83 1.66 -27.31
C GLY A 297 -1.51 1.76 -25.81
N ASP A 298 -2.44 1.31 -24.96
CA ASP A 298 -2.29 1.25 -23.51
C ASP A 298 -1.77 -0.12 -23.01
N LEU A 299 -1.46 -1.03 -23.93
CA LEU A 299 -0.95 -2.37 -23.65
C LEU A 299 0.53 -2.51 -24.01
N TRP A 300 1.16 -3.54 -23.46
CA TRP A 300 2.53 -3.93 -23.70
C TRP A 300 2.57 -5.36 -24.20
N GLN A 301 3.11 -5.55 -25.40
CA GLN A 301 3.44 -6.86 -25.95
C GLN A 301 4.84 -7.24 -25.48
N LEU A 302 4.95 -8.40 -24.83
CA LEU A 302 6.22 -8.97 -24.38
C LEU A 302 6.48 -10.26 -25.15
N ARG A 303 7.68 -10.38 -25.74
CA ARG A 303 8.13 -11.59 -26.43
C ARG A 303 9.44 -12.06 -25.84
N ARG A 304 9.65 -13.37 -25.71
CA ARG A 304 10.90 -13.91 -25.20
C ARG A 304 12.10 -13.38 -25.99
N ALA A 305 13.03 -12.72 -25.31
CA ALA A 305 14.27 -12.28 -25.93
C ALA A 305 15.12 -13.51 -26.32
N THR A 306 15.69 -13.51 -27.53
CA THR A 306 16.29 -14.72 -28.12
C THR A 306 17.68 -15.05 -27.58
N ARG A 307 18.49 -14.06 -27.17
CA ARG A 307 19.76 -14.26 -26.46
C ARG A 307 20.12 -13.02 -25.66
N SER A 308 20.38 -13.22 -24.38
CA SER A 308 20.88 -12.16 -23.51
C SER A 308 21.87 -12.69 -22.50
N ALA A 309 23.09 -12.15 -22.48
CA ALA A 309 24.06 -12.45 -21.43
C ALA A 309 23.69 -11.62 -20.19
N THR A 310 23.03 -12.26 -19.24
CA THR A 310 22.71 -11.65 -17.95
C THR A 310 23.90 -11.78 -17.03
N SER A 311 24.27 -10.70 -16.35
CA SER A 311 25.25 -10.77 -15.27
C SER A 311 24.77 -9.99 -14.06
N LEU A 312 25.33 -10.32 -12.90
CA LEU A 312 25.02 -9.69 -11.63
C LEU A 312 26.25 -8.96 -11.10
N ILE A 313 26.17 -7.64 -10.96
CA ILE A 313 27.23 -6.85 -10.33
C ILE A 313 26.81 -6.57 -8.89
N LEU A 314 27.58 -7.08 -7.93
CA LEU A 314 27.38 -6.81 -6.50
C LEU A 314 28.26 -5.62 -6.12
N GLN A 315 27.66 -4.51 -5.68
CA GLN A 315 28.40 -3.33 -5.20
C GLN A 315 28.29 -3.23 -3.69
N ALA A 316 29.39 -2.95 -3.00
CA ALA A 316 29.42 -2.94 -1.54
C ALA A 316 28.90 -1.65 -0.89
N GLU A 317 28.99 -0.49 -1.58
CA GLU A 317 28.72 0.84 -1.00
C GLU A 317 27.98 1.78 -1.98
N PRO A 318 26.66 2.04 -1.77
CA PRO A 318 25.77 1.32 -0.86
C PRO A 318 25.55 -0.13 -1.34
N PRO A 319 25.27 -1.09 -0.43
CA PRO A 319 25.11 -2.49 -0.83
C PRO A 319 23.96 -2.66 -1.82
N CYS A 320 24.26 -3.11 -3.04
CA CYS A 320 23.23 -3.37 -4.06
C CYS A 320 23.63 -4.51 -5.00
N ALA A 321 22.63 -5.06 -5.67
CA ALA A 321 22.79 -5.98 -6.79
C ALA A 321 22.26 -5.31 -8.05
N VAL A 322 23.16 -5.05 -9.00
CA VAL A 322 22.86 -4.50 -10.31
C VAL A 322 22.73 -5.66 -11.29
N VAL A 323 21.56 -5.81 -11.89
CA VAL A 323 21.33 -6.76 -12.99
C VAL A 323 21.71 -6.05 -14.27
N SER A 324 22.71 -6.57 -14.98
CA SER A 324 23.14 -6.05 -16.27
C SER A 324 22.87 -7.02 -17.41
N PHE A 325 22.63 -6.44 -18.59
CA PHE A 325 22.38 -7.12 -19.84
C PHE A 325 23.29 -6.52 -20.92
N ASP A 326 24.12 -7.35 -21.57
CA ASP A 326 25.09 -6.91 -22.60
C ASP A 326 25.85 -5.65 -22.15
N ASP A 327 26.34 -5.69 -20.90
CA ASP A 327 27.06 -4.61 -20.20
C ASP A 327 26.27 -3.32 -19.93
N ARG A 328 24.95 -3.33 -20.08
CA ARG A 328 24.05 -2.23 -19.66
C ARG A 328 23.29 -2.55 -18.39
N GLU A 329 23.30 -1.62 -17.44
CA GLU A 329 22.49 -1.71 -16.22
C GLU A 329 20.99 -1.64 -16.54
N GLN A 330 20.21 -2.58 -16.01
CA GLN A 330 18.77 -2.68 -16.23
C GLN A 330 17.97 -2.46 -14.95
N ALA A 331 18.46 -3.01 -13.84
CA ALA A 331 17.79 -2.89 -12.55
C ALA A 331 18.83 -2.87 -11.44
N THR A 332 18.62 -1.95 -10.49
CA THR A 332 19.41 -1.89 -9.26
C THR A 332 18.54 -2.26 -8.07
N HIS A 333 18.96 -3.31 -7.37
CA HIS A 333 18.26 -3.83 -6.20
C HIS A 333 19.06 -3.47 -4.95
N PRO A 334 18.57 -2.56 -4.09
CA PRO A 334 19.22 -2.28 -2.82
C PRO A 334 19.20 -3.54 -1.95
N LEU A 335 20.33 -3.79 -1.28
CA LEU A 335 20.53 -4.93 -0.40
C LEU A 335 20.81 -4.46 1.02
N THR A 336 20.44 -5.26 2.00
CA THR A 336 21.05 -5.11 3.33
C THR A 336 22.49 -5.61 3.30
N ARG A 337 23.33 -5.16 4.24
CA ARG A 337 24.71 -5.67 4.35
C ARG A 337 24.75 -7.20 4.43
N ARG A 338 23.83 -7.80 5.19
CA ARG A 338 23.71 -9.26 5.33
C ARG A 338 23.34 -9.95 4.00
N GLN A 339 22.48 -9.34 3.20
CA GLN A 339 22.09 -9.90 1.89
C GLN A 339 23.23 -9.82 0.88
N PHE A 340 23.98 -8.71 0.90
CA PHE A 340 25.19 -8.56 0.10
C PHE A 340 26.23 -9.63 0.46
N ASP A 341 26.53 -9.82 1.74
CA ASP A 341 27.48 -10.84 2.20
C ASP A 341 27.05 -12.25 1.77
N LEU A 342 25.75 -12.56 1.88
CA LEU A 342 25.19 -13.83 1.42
C LEU A 342 25.42 -14.03 -0.07
N LEU A 343 25.07 -13.04 -0.90
CA LEU A 343 25.23 -13.12 -2.36
C LEU A 343 26.70 -13.23 -2.76
N ARG A 344 27.61 -12.55 -2.05
CA ARG A 344 29.05 -12.65 -2.27
C ARG A 344 29.57 -14.06 -1.97
N ILE A 345 29.12 -14.68 -0.89
CA ILE A 345 29.48 -16.08 -0.57
C ILE A 345 28.94 -17.02 -1.65
N VAL A 346 27.68 -16.85 -2.06
CA VAL A 346 27.07 -17.68 -3.12
C VAL A 346 27.81 -17.51 -4.46
N ALA A 347 28.21 -16.28 -4.80
CA ALA A 347 28.98 -15.98 -6.01
C ALA A 347 30.35 -16.69 -6.04
N ALA A 348 30.98 -16.85 -4.87
CA ALA A 348 32.25 -17.58 -4.74
C ALA A 348 32.09 -19.12 -4.83
N HIS A 349 30.86 -19.65 -4.82
CA HIS A 349 30.57 -21.09 -4.84
C HIS A 349 29.64 -21.47 -6.00
N PRO A 350 30.14 -21.57 -7.25
CA PRO A 350 29.30 -21.80 -8.44
C PRO A 350 28.49 -23.11 -8.42
N THR A 351 29.00 -24.15 -7.73
CA THR A 351 28.28 -25.43 -7.54
C THR A 351 27.10 -25.30 -6.58
N GLY A 352 27.10 -24.25 -5.75
CA GLY A 352 26.10 -23.91 -4.76
C GLY A 352 26.36 -24.47 -3.37
N LEU A 353 25.65 -23.90 -2.39
CA LEU A 353 25.74 -24.25 -0.97
C LEU A 353 24.37 -24.63 -0.40
N SER A 354 24.35 -25.52 0.59
CA SER A 354 23.17 -25.78 1.41
C SER A 354 22.92 -24.64 2.41
N ALA A 355 21.72 -24.61 3.00
CA ALA A 355 21.39 -23.63 4.05
C ALA A 355 22.34 -23.71 5.26
N ARG A 356 22.86 -24.91 5.58
CA ARG A 356 23.76 -25.14 6.71
C ARG A 356 25.17 -24.66 6.42
N GLU A 357 25.66 -24.89 5.20
CA GLU A 357 26.96 -24.39 4.76
C GLU A 357 26.96 -22.87 4.66
N LEU A 358 25.91 -22.26 4.07
CA LEU A 358 25.75 -20.80 4.09
C LEU A 358 25.66 -20.22 5.50
N SER A 359 24.99 -20.92 6.42
CA SER A 359 24.96 -20.50 7.82
C SER A 359 26.37 -20.50 8.43
N THR A 360 27.15 -21.53 8.12
CA THR A 360 28.53 -21.65 8.63
C THR A 360 29.42 -20.53 8.09
N GLU A 361 29.34 -20.22 6.80
CA GLU A 361 30.08 -19.12 6.18
C GLU A 361 29.66 -17.73 6.70
N LEU A 362 28.37 -17.51 6.92
CA LEU A 362 27.83 -16.19 7.33
C LEU A 362 27.92 -15.91 8.84
N TYR A 363 27.84 -16.94 9.67
CA TYR A 363 27.68 -16.82 11.13
C TYR A 363 28.75 -17.58 11.92
N GLY A 364 29.66 -18.31 11.25
CA GLY A 364 30.64 -19.18 11.90
C GLY A 364 30.05 -20.48 12.47
N GLY A 365 28.77 -20.78 12.21
CA GLY A 365 28.10 -21.98 12.72
C GLY A 365 26.80 -22.33 11.97
N GLY A 366 26.38 -23.60 12.04
CA GLY A 366 25.28 -24.16 11.25
C GLY A 366 23.86 -23.89 11.77
N ASP A 367 23.71 -23.19 12.90
CA ASP A 367 22.44 -23.11 13.64
C ASP A 367 21.46 -22.07 13.08
N HIS A 368 21.91 -21.16 12.22
CA HIS A 368 21.13 -20.06 11.68
C HIS A 368 20.43 -20.39 10.34
N THR A 369 20.16 -21.67 10.07
CA THR A 369 19.56 -22.12 8.80
C THR A 369 18.19 -21.51 8.51
N VAL A 370 17.37 -21.24 9.53
CA VAL A 370 16.06 -20.58 9.38
C VAL A 370 16.24 -19.13 8.91
N THR A 371 17.17 -18.40 9.53
CA THR A 371 17.51 -17.02 9.15
C THR A 371 18.07 -16.95 7.73
N VAL A 372 18.97 -17.87 7.36
CA VAL A 372 19.48 -17.98 5.99
C VAL A 372 18.35 -18.22 4.98
N ARG A 373 17.45 -19.16 5.25
CA ARG A 373 16.30 -19.44 4.38
C ARG A 373 15.39 -18.22 4.23
N ALA A 374 15.18 -17.46 5.32
CA ALA A 374 14.40 -16.23 5.29
C ALA A 374 15.08 -15.16 4.41
N GLU A 375 16.38 -14.90 4.58
CA GLU A 375 17.11 -13.94 3.74
C GLU A 375 17.13 -14.34 2.27
N VAL A 376 17.40 -15.63 1.97
CA VAL A 376 17.36 -16.13 0.59
C VAL A 376 15.95 -15.95 0.00
N SER A 377 14.90 -16.19 0.77
CA SER A 377 13.52 -15.93 0.32
C SER A 377 13.29 -14.45 0.01
N ARG A 378 13.85 -13.52 0.79
CA ARG A 378 13.78 -12.07 0.50
C ARG A 378 14.55 -11.71 -0.77
N ILE A 379 15.77 -12.21 -0.91
CA ILE A 379 16.60 -11.97 -2.11
C ILE A 379 15.92 -12.55 -3.36
N ARG A 380 15.33 -13.75 -3.28
CA ARG A 380 14.61 -14.36 -4.41
C ARG A 380 13.34 -13.62 -4.80
N ARG A 381 12.78 -12.77 -3.93
CA ARG A 381 11.67 -11.89 -4.32
C ARG A 381 12.11 -10.76 -5.24
N SER A 382 13.35 -10.26 -5.08
CA SER A 382 13.89 -9.21 -5.95
C SER A 382 14.65 -9.78 -7.15
N LEU A 383 15.54 -10.75 -6.91
CA LEU A 383 16.43 -11.33 -7.93
C LEU A 383 15.82 -12.55 -8.65
N GLY A 384 14.66 -13.03 -8.22
CA GLY A 384 13.94 -14.13 -8.86
C GLY A 384 14.80 -15.40 -9.05
N PRO A 385 14.93 -15.92 -10.29
CA PRO A 385 15.63 -17.14 -10.67
C PRO A 385 17.14 -16.94 -10.77
N LEU A 386 17.65 -15.71 -10.62
CA LEU A 386 19.10 -15.45 -10.57
C LEU A 386 19.75 -16.15 -9.37
N LEU A 387 18.96 -16.49 -8.33
CA LEU A 387 19.37 -17.28 -7.18
C LEU A 387 18.57 -18.60 -7.12
N ALA A 388 19.22 -19.71 -7.48
CA ALA A 388 18.64 -21.05 -7.41
C ALA A 388 18.43 -21.50 -5.95
N PRO A 389 17.40 -22.31 -5.64
CA PRO A 389 17.06 -22.63 -4.25
C PRO A 389 17.75 -23.86 -3.66
N ARG A 390 18.22 -24.83 -4.46
CA ARG A 390 18.82 -26.09 -3.97
C ARG A 390 19.79 -26.72 -4.99
N PRO A 391 21.09 -26.76 -4.71
CA PRO A 391 21.79 -25.92 -3.74
C PRO A 391 21.67 -24.43 -4.09
N TYR A 392 21.88 -23.54 -3.12
CA TYR A 392 21.86 -22.10 -3.34
C TYR A 392 23.06 -21.68 -4.19
N ARG A 393 22.80 -21.24 -5.43
CA ARG A 393 23.81 -20.76 -6.38
C ARG A 393 23.26 -19.65 -7.26
N LEU A 394 24.15 -18.79 -7.76
CA LEU A 394 23.79 -17.88 -8.84
C LEU A 394 23.65 -18.65 -10.15
N THR A 395 22.63 -18.31 -10.94
CA THR A 395 22.39 -18.92 -12.26
C THR A 395 23.01 -18.12 -13.40
N VAL A 396 23.64 -16.99 -13.07
CA VAL A 396 24.28 -16.06 -14.00
C VAL A 396 25.70 -15.72 -13.53
N PRO A 397 26.61 -15.34 -14.43
CA PRO A 397 27.89 -14.76 -14.07
C PRO A 397 27.71 -13.58 -13.10
N SER A 398 28.63 -13.44 -12.16
CA SER A 398 28.61 -12.33 -11.22
C SER A 398 29.98 -11.73 -10.99
N ILE A 399 30.00 -10.43 -10.74
CA ILE A 399 31.21 -9.65 -10.45
C ILE A 399 30.95 -8.94 -9.11
N CYS A 400 31.87 -9.08 -8.16
CA CYS A 400 31.82 -8.33 -6.90
C CYS A 400 32.75 -7.12 -7.01
N ARG A 401 32.21 -5.91 -6.79
CA ARG A 401 32.93 -4.64 -6.84
C ARG A 401 32.96 -3.95 -5.48
#